data_AF-A0A3N9V7U2-F1
#
_entry.id   AF-A0A3N9V7U2-F1
#
_cell.length_a   1.000
_cell.length_b   1.000
_cell.length_c   1.000
_cell.angle_alpha   90.00
_cell.angle_beta   90.00
_cell.angle_gamma   90.00
#
_symmetry.space_group_name_H-M   'P 1'
#
loop_
_entity.id
_entity.type
_entity.pdbx_description
1 polymer ?
#
loop_
_entity_poly.entity_id
_entity_poly.type
_entity_poly.pdbx_seq_one_letter_code
_entity_poly.pdbx_strand_id
1 'polypeptide(L)' 'MLEAIGQYVDREAMRDAFRQDGMNAWFDYQATGLHVTMEEADAWLSRLESGTDAEPPECHV' A
#
# COMPACT_ATOMS: atom_id res chain seq x y z
N MET A 1 31.77 -7.00 -3.66
CA MET A 1 31.45 -6.70 -2.24
C MET A 1 30.62 -5.43 -2.12
N LEU A 2 31.03 -4.30 -2.72
CA LEU A 2 30.22 -3.06 -2.76
C LEU A 2 28.83 -3.27 -3.41
N GLU A 3 28.76 -4.05 -4.48
CA GLU A 3 27.49 -4.35 -5.17
C GLU A 3 26.48 -5.12 -4.29
N ALA A 4 26.96 -6.08 -3.49
CA ALA A 4 26.10 -6.83 -2.57
C ALA A 4 25.57 -5.96 -1.43
N ILE A 5 26.36 -4.97 -0.97
CA ILE A 5 25.93 -3.99 0.01
C ILE A 5 24.88 -3.05 -0.61
N GLY A 6 25.09 -2.59 -1.84
CA GLY A 6 24.11 -1.77 -2.58
C GLY A 6 22.75 -2.47 -2.72
N GLN A 7 22.74 -3.71 -3.22
CA GLN A 7 21.52 -4.50 -3.36
C GLN A 7 20.77 -4.72 -2.03
N TYR A 8 21.51 -4.87 -0.93
CA TYR A 8 20.92 -4.98 0.40
C TYR A 8 20.25 -3.67 0.83
N VAL A 9 20.95 -2.54 0.68
CA VAL A 9 20.42 -1.22 1.03
C VAL A 9 19.17 -0.91 0.21
N ASP A 10 19.18 -1.18 -1.09
CA ASP A 10 18.02 -0.94 -1.96
C ASP A 10 16.80 -1.77 -1.52
N ARG A 11 17.02 -3.05 -1.20
CA ARG A 11 15.95 -3.92 -0.68
C ARG A 11 15.39 -3.42 0.65
N GLU A 12 16.25 -2.98 1.56
CA GLU A 12 15.81 -2.45 2.84
C GLU A 12 15.07 -1.11 2.67
N ALA A 13 15.51 -0.24 1.76
CA ALA A 13 14.79 0.98 1.44
C ALA A 13 13.38 0.70 0.90
N MET A 14 13.24 -0.27 -0.01
CA MET A 14 11.92 -0.70 -0.50
C MET A 14 11.03 -1.26 0.60
N ARG A 15 11.61 -2.04 1.53
CA ARG A 15 10.89 -2.58 2.69
C ARG A 15 10.46 -1.49 3.67
N ASP A 16 11.32 -0.50 3.90
CA ASP A 16 11.02 0.60 4.80
C ASP A 16 9.94 1.51 4.23
N ALA A 17 10.01 1.85 2.94
CA ALA A 17 8.96 2.60 2.25
C ALA A 17 7.59 1.92 2.40
N PHE A 18 7.50 0.61 2.10
CA PHE A 18 6.25 -0.14 2.26
C PHE A 18 5.73 -0.15 3.71
N ARG A 19 6.62 -0.21 4.70
CA ARG A 19 6.22 -0.12 6.12
C ARG A 19 5.72 1.26 6.48
N GLN A 20 6.40 2.31 6.02
CA GLN A 20 6.01 3.70 6.27
C GLN A 20 4.63 3.99 5.65
N ASP A 21 4.37 3.51 4.42
CA ASP A 21 3.07 3.66 3.77
C ASP A 21 1.94 3.04 4.60
N GLY A 22 2.15 1.83 5.13
CA GLY A 22 1.18 1.17 6.00
C GLY A 22 0.96 1.91 7.34
N MET A 23 2.02 2.45 7.93
CA MET A 23 1.91 3.27 9.15
C MET A 23 1.13 4.57 8.89
N ASN A 24 1.41 5.24 7.78
CA ASN A 24 0.71 6.47 7.38
C ASN A 24 -0.78 6.20 7.17
N ALA A 25 -1.13 5.16 6.41
CA ALA A 25 -2.53 4.76 6.21
C ALA A 25 -3.24 4.45 7.54
N TRP A 26 -2.55 3.80 8.49
CA TRP A 26 -3.10 3.55 9.82
C TRP A 26 -3.32 4.85 10.61
N PHE A 27 -2.36 5.78 10.61
CA PHE A 27 -2.51 7.06 11.28
C PHE A 27 -3.63 7.90 10.66
N ASP A 28 -3.76 7.91 9.34
CA ASP A 28 -4.83 8.61 8.64
C ASP A 28 -6.21 8.05 8.99
N TYR A 29 -6.35 6.72 9.05
CA TYR A 29 -7.58 6.08 9.52
C TYR A 29 -7.88 6.44 10.98
N GLN A 30 -6.89 6.39 11.87
CA GLN A 30 -7.09 6.77 13.28
C GLN A 30 -7.50 8.24 13.44
N ALA A 31 -6.99 9.13 12.59
CA ALA A 31 -7.28 10.57 12.65
C ALA A 31 -8.63 10.93 12.03
N THR A 32 -9.02 10.27 10.93
CA THR A 32 -10.17 10.68 10.11
C THR A 32 -11.36 9.73 10.22
N GLY A 33 -11.14 8.46 10.58
CA GLY A 33 -12.13 7.39 10.51
C GLY A 33 -12.47 6.91 9.08
N LEU A 34 -11.86 7.52 8.05
CA LEU A 34 -12.16 7.20 6.66
C LEU A 34 -11.53 5.87 6.26
N HIS A 35 -12.34 5.00 5.66
CA HIS A 35 -11.93 3.68 5.20
C HIS A 35 -12.76 3.28 3.97
N VAL A 36 -12.26 2.32 3.19
CA VAL A 36 -13.06 1.64 2.18
C VAL A 36 -13.70 0.42 2.81
N THR A 37 -14.88 0.01 2.34
CA THR A 37 -15.50 -1.22 2.85
C THR A 37 -14.74 -2.45 2.34
N MET A 38 -15.02 -3.60 2.96
CA MET A 38 -14.44 -4.87 2.51
C MET A 38 -14.87 -5.19 1.07
N GLU A 39 -16.12 -4.91 0.72
CA GLU A 39 -16.67 -5.15 -0.61
C GLU A 39 -16.01 -4.26 -1.67
N GLU A 40 -15.73 -2.99 -1.36
CA GLU A 40 -15.03 -2.07 -2.28
C GLU A 40 -13.58 -2.49 -2.50
N ALA A 41 -12.89 -2.89 -1.44
CA ALA A 41 -11.53 -3.40 -1.52
C ALA A 41 -11.48 -4.69 -2.36
N ASP A 42 -12.39 -5.64 -2.13
CA ASP A 42 -12.46 -6.90 -2.89
C ASP A 42 -12.74 -6.67 -4.38
N ALA A 43 -13.69 -5.77 -4.69
CA ALA A 43 -14.00 -5.40 -6.07
C ALA A 43 -12.81 -4.73 -6.77
N TRP A 44 -12.08 -3.86 -6.07
CA TRP A 44 -10.88 -3.22 -6.59
C TRP A 44 -9.75 -4.24 -6.84
N LEU A 45 -9.45 -5.09 -5.85
CA LEU A 45 -8.42 -6.13 -5.96
C LEU A 45 -8.72 -7.12 -7.09
N SER A 46 -9.98 -7.54 -7.24
CA SER A 46 -10.40 -8.42 -8.35
C SER A 46 -10.10 -7.81 -9.72
N ARG A 47 -10.25 -6.49 -9.88
CA ARG A 47 -9.91 -5.80 -11.14
C ARG A 47 -8.41 -5.82 -11.39
N LEU A 48 -7.60 -5.53 -10.38
CA LEU A 48 -6.13 -5.62 -10.49
C LEU A 48 -5.67 -7.04 -10.84
N GLU A 49 -6.24 -8.06 -10.18
CA GLU A 49 -5.94 -9.47 -10.45
C GLU A 49 -6.28 -9.88 -11.88
N SER A 50 -7.34 -9.32 -12.47
CA SER A 50 -7.69 -9.50 -13.88
C SER A 50 -6.74 -8.80 -14.88
N GLY A 51 -5.76 -8.04 -14.39
CA GLY A 51 -4.86 -7.23 -15.20
C GLY A 51 -5.42 -5.88 -15.62
N THR A 52 -6.54 -5.44 -15.03
CA THR A 52 -7.08 -4.10 -15.25
C THR A 52 -6.32 -3.12 -14.36
N ASP A 53 -5.70 -2.11 -14.96
CA ASP A 53 -5.13 -0.99 -14.19
C ASP A 53 -6.29 -0.13 -13.65
N ALA A 54 -6.47 -0.17 -12.33
CA ALA A 54 -7.59 0.44 -11.65
C ALA A 54 -7.10 1.23 -10.43
N GLU A 55 -7.47 2.50 -10.38
CA GLU A 55 -7.21 3.35 -9.21
C GLU A 55 -7.94 2.81 -7.97
N PRO A 56 -7.35 2.97 -6.77
CA PRO A 56 -8.00 2.60 -5.52
C PRO A 56 -9.26 3.47 -5.28
N PRO A 57 -10.29 2.92 -4.61
CA PRO A 57 -11.45 3.70 -4.20
C PRO A 57 -11.07 4.76 -3.16
N GLU A 58 -11.81 5.88 -3.14
CA GLU A 58 -11.66 6.92 -2.12
C GLU A 58 -12.17 6.41 -0.77
N CYS A 59 -11.43 6.67 0.32
CA CYS A 59 -11.86 6.32 1.67
C CYS A 59 -13.04 7.18 2.14
N HIS A 60 -14.02 6.57 2.84
CA HIS A 60 -15.24 7.22 3.34
C HIS A 60 -15.71 6.65 4.71
N VAL A 61 -16.86 7.10 5.22
CA VAL A 61 -17.41 6.75 6.56
C VAL A 61 -18.57 5.75 6.50
#